data_AF-A0AAX3ELA3-F1
#
_entry.id   AF-A0AAX3ELA3-F1
#
_cell.length_a   1.000
_cell.length_b   1.000
_cell.length_c   1.000
_cell.angle_alpha   90.00
_cell.angle_beta   90.00
_cell.angle_gamma   90.00
#
_symmetry.space_group_name_H-M   'P 1'
#
loop_
_entity.id
_entity.type
_entity.pdbx_description
1 polymer ?
#
loop_
_entity_poly.entity_id
_entity_poly.type
_entity_poly.pdbx_seq_one_letter_code
_entity_poly.pdbx_strand_id
1 'polypeptide(L)'
;MGEAVETKGDTSTLADGGAMELVRVPAWEAKFKLNENPDELAHLICCRDLEWRKAACGYEEPDPTIMMEANVICTMCIEAVGGPAALAEGRCPFDDQPCPDDETLKQIIKDRTS
;
A
#
# COMPACT_ATOMS: atom_id res chain seq x y z
N MET A 1 64.23 28.82 -15.06
CA MET A 1 64.70 27.42 -14.96
C MET A 1 63.81 26.77 -13.91
N GLY A 2 62.88 25.86 -14.15
CA GLY A 2 62.44 25.14 -15.35
C GLY A 2 60.96 24.73 -15.17
N GLU A 3 60.45 24.05 -16.20
CA GLU A 3 59.04 23.96 -16.58
C GLU A 3 58.22 22.84 -15.88
N ALA A 4 56.93 22.81 -16.25
CA ALA A 4 55.79 22.02 -15.77
C ALA A 4 55.95 20.50 -15.63
N VAL A 5 55.07 19.89 -14.84
CA VAL A 5 54.37 18.66 -15.27
C VAL A 5 52.99 18.55 -14.60
N GLU A 6 51.95 18.61 -15.44
CA GLU A 6 50.61 18.09 -15.14
C GLU A 6 50.66 16.56 -15.14
N THR A 7 50.05 15.92 -14.14
CA THR A 7 49.66 14.51 -14.24
C THR A 7 48.16 14.38 -14.03
N LYS A 8 47.45 14.23 -15.15
CA LYS A 8 46.14 13.58 -15.23
C LYS A 8 46.28 12.13 -14.75
N GLY A 9 45.49 11.77 -13.75
CA GLY A 9 45.16 10.38 -13.41
C GLY A 9 43.65 10.28 -13.32
N ASP A 10 43.01 9.94 -14.44
CA ASP A 10 41.64 9.42 -14.44
C ASP A 10 41.68 8.02 -13.86
N THR A 11 40.91 7.78 -12.80
CA THR A 11 40.46 6.43 -12.48
C THR A 11 39.01 6.56 -12.04
N SER A 12 38.16 6.34 -13.04
CA SER A 12 36.73 6.19 -12.91
C SER A 12 36.31 5.15 -11.84
N THR A 13 35.14 5.42 -11.26
CA THR A 13 34.09 4.49 -10.79
C THR A 13 34.06 4.07 -9.30
N LEU A 14 32.83 4.14 -8.77
CA LEU A 14 32.27 3.53 -7.55
C LEU A 14 32.49 4.39 -6.27
N ALA A 15 31.49 4.99 -5.64
CA ALA A 15 30.07 4.67 -5.59
C ALA A 15 29.24 5.95 -5.47
N ASP A 16 28.33 6.10 -6.43
CA ASP A 16 27.04 6.76 -6.23
C ASP A 16 26.30 5.96 -5.16
N GLY A 17 26.54 6.31 -3.90
CA GLY A 17 25.71 5.91 -2.78
C GLY A 17 24.66 7.00 -2.60
N GLY A 18 23.85 7.24 -3.63
CA GLY A 18 22.66 8.07 -3.53
C GLY A 18 21.90 7.59 -2.31
N ALA A 19 21.93 8.40 -1.25
CA ALA A 19 21.08 8.22 -0.10
C ALA A 19 19.67 8.29 -0.67
N MET A 20 19.07 7.12 -0.88
CA MET A 20 17.65 7.00 -1.12
C MET A 20 17.02 7.55 0.15
N GLU A 21 16.73 8.85 0.12
CA GLU A 21 15.91 9.50 1.11
C GLU A 21 14.57 8.78 1.00
N LEU A 22 14.38 7.79 1.87
CA LEU A 22 13.09 7.17 2.09
C LEU A 22 12.20 8.29 2.60
N VAL A 23 11.56 8.99 1.69
CA VAL A 23 10.50 9.96 1.99
C VAL A 23 9.40 9.14 2.63
N ARG A 24 9.46 9.05 3.96
CA ARG A 24 8.38 8.51 4.77
C ARG A 24 7.27 9.54 4.75
N VAL A 25 6.45 9.44 3.72
CA VAL A 25 5.13 10.06 3.75
C VAL A 25 4.41 9.49 4.98
N PRO A 26 3.73 10.33 5.76
CA PRO A 26 2.83 9.83 6.79
C PRO A 26 1.86 8.81 6.18
N ALA A 27 1.45 7.79 6.92
CA ALA A 27 0.51 6.75 6.44
C ALA A 27 -0.80 7.33 5.85
N TRP A 28 -1.10 8.60 6.15
CA TRP A 28 -2.27 9.33 5.64
C TRP A 28 -2.06 10.05 4.29
N GLU A 29 -0.85 10.13 3.73
CA GLU A 29 -0.57 10.86 2.47
C GLU A 29 -0.59 10.00 1.20
N ALA A 30 -0.66 8.66 1.31
CA ALA A 30 -0.86 7.82 0.14
C ALA A 30 -2.33 7.89 -0.30
N LYS A 31 -2.64 8.81 -1.23
CA LYS A 31 -3.97 8.88 -1.84
C LYS A 31 -4.20 7.70 -2.77
N PHE A 32 -5.31 6.99 -2.59
CA PHE A 32 -5.73 5.84 -3.41
C PHE A 32 -6.64 6.29 -4.54
N LYS A 33 -6.80 5.48 -5.59
CA LYS A 33 -7.87 5.70 -6.58
C LYS A 33 -9.10 4.87 -6.18
N LEU A 34 -10.29 5.38 -6.49
CA LEU A 34 -11.51 4.57 -6.40
C LEU A 34 -11.64 3.73 -7.67
N ASN A 35 -11.90 2.43 -7.52
CA ASN A 35 -12.27 1.56 -8.63
C ASN A 35 -13.78 1.26 -8.55
N GLU A 36 -14.45 1.43 -9.69
CA GLU A 36 -15.90 1.30 -9.86
C GLU A 36 -16.29 -0.01 -10.57
N ASN A 37 -15.33 -0.85 -10.96
CA ASN A 37 -15.61 -2.13 -11.62
C ASN A 37 -15.68 -3.27 -10.59
N PRO A 38 -16.87 -3.73 -10.19
CA PRO A 38 -17.02 -4.75 -9.15
C PRO A 38 -16.56 -6.14 -9.61
N ASP A 39 -16.38 -6.35 -10.92
CA ASP A 39 -15.93 -7.63 -11.48
C ASP A 39 -14.40 -7.77 -11.53
N GLU A 40 -13.66 -6.73 -11.14
CA GLU A 40 -12.22 -6.83 -10.93
C GLU A 40 -11.88 -7.57 -9.62
N LEU A 41 -10.72 -8.22 -9.63
CA LEU A 41 -10.23 -8.97 -8.48
C LEU A 41 -9.91 -8.04 -7.31
N ALA A 42 -10.71 -8.10 -6.25
CA ALA A 42 -10.50 -7.37 -5.02
C ALA A 42 -9.66 -8.16 -4.01
N HIS A 43 -8.79 -7.45 -3.32
CA HIS A 43 -8.04 -7.97 -2.17
C HIS A 43 -8.64 -7.45 -0.87
N LEU A 44 -8.60 -8.27 0.19
CA LEU A 44 -9.11 -7.85 1.49
C LEU A 44 -8.04 -7.09 2.25
N ILE A 45 -8.43 -5.96 2.82
CA ILE A 45 -7.64 -5.16 3.74
C ILE A 45 -8.38 -5.01 5.07
N CYS A 46 -7.69 -4.53 6.09
CA CYS A 46 -8.34 -4.15 7.34
C CYS A 46 -8.77 -2.69 7.31
N CYS A 47 -10.04 -2.45 7.59
CA CYS A 47 -10.65 -1.12 7.76
C CYS A 47 -9.89 -0.18 8.72
N ARG A 48 -9.14 -0.74 9.69
CA ARG A 48 -8.35 0.00 10.70
C ARG A 48 -6.90 0.20 10.32
N ASP A 49 -6.42 -0.49 9.29
CA ASP A 49 -5.06 -0.31 8.80
C ASP A 49 -4.93 1.10 8.20
N LEU A 50 -3.87 1.81 8.57
CA LEU A 50 -3.63 3.17 8.09
C LEU A 50 -3.00 3.17 6.71
N GLU A 51 -2.34 2.09 6.28
CA GLU A 51 -1.58 2.10 5.03
C GLU A 51 -2.29 1.43 3.87
N TRP A 52 -3.27 0.53 4.10
CA TRP A 52 -4.07 -0.18 3.08
C TRP A 52 -3.28 -0.70 1.86
N ARG A 53 -1.97 -0.87 2.00
CA ARG A 53 -1.05 -1.31 0.95
C ARG A 53 -0.94 -2.81 0.88
N LYS A 54 -1.10 -3.46 2.03
CA LYS A 54 -0.89 -4.89 2.19
C LYS A 54 -2.22 -5.59 2.41
N ALA A 55 -2.56 -6.47 1.47
CA ALA A 55 -3.72 -7.34 1.57
C ALA A 55 -3.55 -8.40 2.67
N ALA A 56 -4.65 -9.01 3.08
CA ALA A 56 -4.65 -10.12 4.04
C ALA A 56 -3.84 -11.32 3.57
N CYS A 57 -3.79 -11.58 2.27
CA CYS A 57 -2.92 -12.62 1.69
C CYS A 57 -1.44 -12.24 1.63
N GLY A 58 -1.06 -11.02 2.04
CA GLY A 58 0.29 -10.50 2.00
C GLY A 58 0.70 -9.85 0.68
N TYR A 59 -0.18 -9.79 -0.32
CA TYR A 59 0.06 -9.06 -1.56
C TYR A 59 0.16 -7.55 -1.29
N GLU A 60 1.17 -6.90 -1.86
CA GLU A 60 1.39 -5.46 -1.78
C GLU A 60 1.16 -4.86 -3.16
N GLU A 61 0.17 -3.99 -3.29
CA GLU A 61 -0.14 -3.33 -4.56
C GLU A 61 0.66 -2.03 -4.69
N PRO A 62 1.43 -1.84 -5.78
CA PRO A 62 2.25 -0.63 -5.95
C PRO A 62 1.44 0.64 -6.17
N ASP A 63 0.26 0.54 -6.80
CA ASP A 63 -0.69 1.66 -7.01
C ASP A 63 -2.09 1.21 -6.54
N PRO A 64 -2.32 1.13 -5.22
CA PRO A 64 -3.52 0.52 -4.67
C PRO A 64 -4.78 1.30 -5.02
N THR A 65 -5.83 0.57 -5.40
CA THR A 65 -7.18 1.10 -5.62
C THR A 65 -8.15 0.56 -4.58
N ILE A 66 -9.17 1.34 -4.24
CA ILE A 66 -10.21 0.96 -3.28
C ILE A 66 -11.48 0.66 -4.04
N MET A 67 -12.06 -0.52 -3.77
CA MET A 67 -13.40 -0.90 -4.23
C MET A 67 -14.37 -0.85 -3.05
N MET A 68 -15.49 -0.15 -3.23
CA MET A 68 -16.59 -0.14 -2.24
C MET A 68 -17.45 -1.40 -2.35
N GLU A 69 -17.56 -1.96 -3.55
CA GLU A 69 -18.32 -3.16 -3.84
C GLU A 69 -17.45 -4.06 -4.73
N ALA A 70 -17.35 -5.34 -4.39
CA ALA A 70 -16.56 -6.31 -5.13
C ALA A 70 -17.32 -7.64 -5.25
N ASN A 71 -17.49 -8.13 -6.47
CA ASN A 71 -18.07 -9.44 -6.78
C ASN A 71 -17.01 -10.54 -6.78
N VAL A 72 -15.75 -10.18 -7.04
CA VAL A 72 -14.63 -11.12 -7.20
C VAL A 72 -13.60 -10.86 -6.12
N ILE A 73 -13.60 -11.68 -5.06
CA ILE A 73 -12.65 -11.55 -3.94
C ILE A 73 -11.54 -12.59 -4.09
N CYS A 74 -10.29 -12.17 -3.86
CA CYS A 74 -9.12 -13.04 -3.86
C CYS A 74 -9.28 -14.21 -2.87
N THR A 75 -9.27 -15.44 -3.40
CA THR A 75 -9.43 -16.66 -2.60
C THR A 75 -8.37 -16.79 -1.50
N MET A 76 -7.12 -16.40 -1.77
CA MET A 76 -6.06 -16.44 -0.76
C MET A 76 -6.32 -15.48 0.39
N CYS A 77 -6.95 -14.33 0.14
CA CYS A 77 -7.35 -13.42 1.21
C CYS A 77 -8.41 -14.07 2.09
N ILE A 78 -9.41 -14.72 1.50
CA ILE A 78 -10.46 -15.44 2.23
C ILE A 78 -9.85 -16.54 3.10
N GLU A 79 -8.90 -17.32 2.59
CA GLU A 79 -8.22 -18.35 3.36
C GLU A 79 -7.39 -17.76 4.50
N ALA A 80 -6.66 -16.67 4.24
CA ALA A 80 -5.83 -16.00 5.24
C ALA A 80 -6.64 -15.50 6.45
N VAL A 81 -7.88 -15.06 6.22
CA VAL A 81 -8.78 -14.59 7.29
C VAL A 81 -9.57 -15.71 7.97
N GLY A 82 -9.38 -16.98 7.58
CA GLY A 82 -10.06 -18.12 8.20
C GLY A 82 -11.37 -18.54 7.52
N GLY A 83 -11.58 -18.14 6.26
CA GLY A 83 -12.72 -18.54 5.44
C GLY A 83 -13.79 -17.44 5.28
N PRO A 84 -14.84 -17.71 4.50
CA PRO A 84 -15.87 -16.71 4.17
C PRO A 84 -16.67 -16.25 5.40
N ALA A 85 -16.73 -17.06 6.46
CA ALA A 85 -17.39 -16.68 7.70
C ALA A 85 -16.69 -15.51 8.42
N ALA A 86 -15.39 -15.32 8.21
CA ALA A 86 -14.64 -14.19 8.78
C ALA A 86 -14.90 -12.87 8.02
N LEU A 87 -15.61 -12.93 6.89
CA LEU A 87 -16.15 -11.75 6.21
C LEU A 87 -17.45 -11.26 6.86
N ALA A 88 -18.01 -12.04 7.80
CA ALA A 88 -19.18 -11.63 8.56
C ALA A 88 -18.84 -10.46 9.51
N GLU A 89 -19.85 -9.64 9.75
CA GLU A 89 -19.80 -8.18 9.75
C GLU A 89 -18.79 -7.49 10.67
N GLY A 90 -18.13 -6.45 10.12
CA GLY A 90 -17.68 -5.28 10.85
C GLY A 90 -16.47 -5.48 11.76
N ARG A 91 -15.65 -6.52 11.57
CA ARG A 91 -14.43 -6.74 12.34
C ARG A 91 -13.22 -6.87 11.44
N CYS A 92 -12.10 -6.32 11.90
CA CYS A 92 -10.83 -6.44 11.20
C CYS A 92 -10.28 -7.86 11.36
N PRO A 93 -9.92 -8.54 10.26
CA PRO A 93 -9.47 -9.93 10.33
C PRO A 93 -8.06 -10.11 10.92
N PHE A 94 -7.33 -9.02 11.16
CA PHE A 94 -5.98 -9.08 11.73
C PHE A 94 -5.95 -8.96 13.26
N ASP A 95 -6.87 -8.20 13.86
CA ASP A 95 -6.89 -7.91 15.30
C ASP A 95 -8.24 -8.21 15.99
N ASP A 96 -9.23 -8.73 15.25
CA ASP A 96 -10.60 -9.03 15.70
C ASP A 96 -11.36 -7.81 16.28
N GLN A 97 -10.81 -6.61 16.12
CA GLN A 97 -11.42 -5.40 16.63
C GLN A 97 -12.51 -4.91 15.67
N PRO A 98 -13.58 -4.29 16.20
CA PRO A 98 -14.60 -3.71 15.36
C PRO A 98 -14.00 -2.64 14.44
N CYS A 99 -14.41 -2.70 13.19
CA CYS A 99 -14.25 -1.62 12.23
C CYS A 99 -15.03 -0.39 12.70
N PRO A 100 -14.63 0.81 12.24
CA PRO A 100 -15.51 1.98 12.30
C PRO A 100 -16.87 1.68 11.67
N ASP A 101 -17.90 2.42 12.08
CA ASP A 101 -19.20 2.35 11.43
C ASP A 101 -19.13 2.75 9.95
N ASP A 102 -20.13 2.35 9.16
CA ASP A 102 -20.13 2.54 7.71
C ASP A 102 -20.00 4.01 7.29
N GLU A 103 -20.58 4.95 8.04
CA GLU A 103 -20.46 6.38 7.71
C GLU A 103 -19.02 6.85 7.93
N THR A 104 -18.42 6.50 9.07
CA THR A 104 -17.02 6.78 9.35
C THR A 104 -16.10 6.15 8.30
N LEU A 105 -16.33 4.88 7.94
CA LEU A 105 -15.53 4.19 6.92
C LEU A 105 -15.64 4.87 5.55
N LYS A 106 -16.84 5.29 5.14
CA LYS A 106 -17.05 6.06 3.91
C LYS A 106 -16.32 7.40 3.93
N GLN A 107 -16.27 8.09 5.08
CA GLN A 107 -15.47 9.32 5.20
C GLN A 107 -13.97 9.05 5.08
N ILE A 108 -13.45 7.99 5.70
CA ILE A 108 -12.04 7.61 5.59
C ILE A 108 -11.69 7.31 4.12
N ILE A 109 -12.52 6.54 3.43
CA ILE A 109 -12.34 6.24 2.00
C ILE A 109 -12.34 7.54 1.19
N LYS A 110 -13.33 8.41 1.39
CA LYS A 110 -13.45 9.68 0.67
C LYS A 110 -12.22 10.57 0.87
N ASP A 111 -11.74 10.73 2.10
CA ASP A 111 -10.57 11.55 2.42
C ASP A 111 -9.31 11.03 1.71
N ARG A 112 -9.21 9.70 1.58
CA ARG A 112 -8.07 9.02 0.96
C ARG A 112 -8.13 8.94 -0.56
N THR A 113 -9.30 9.09 -1.17
CA THR A 113 -9.46 9.04 -2.64
C THR A 113 -9.73 10.41 -3.28
N SER A 114 -9.81 11.49 -2.50
CA SER A 114 -10.07 12.87 -2.99
C SER A 114 -8.80 13.69 -3.22
#